data_AF-A0A536VCH0-F1
#
_entry.id   AF-A0A536VCH0-F1
#
_cell.length_a   1.000
_cell.length_b   1.000
_cell.length_c   1.000
_cell.angle_alpha   90.00
_cell.angle_beta   90.00
_cell.angle_gamma   90.00
#
_symmetry.space_group_name_H-M   'P 1'
#
loop_
_entity.id
_entity.type
_entity.pdbx_description
1 polymer ?
#
loop_
_entity_poly.entity_id
_entity_poly.type
_entity_poly.pdbx_seq_one_letter_code
_entity_poly.pdbx_strand_id
1 'polypeptide(L)'
;MKRILKISGFVFAASAVIVGIAGCGSGGGSDSATVTVQGDVPLAYVKRPNSISMNPTNGAPSGVGGDLLVREKSSPSATEYNLTAQFTQGVGDASDPEV
;
A
#
# COMPACT_ATOMS: atom_id res chain seq x y z
N MET A 1 1.89 -52.74 -33.53
CA MET A 1 0.92 -51.70 -33.96
C MET A 1 0.14 -51.05 -32.81
N LYS A 2 -0.17 -51.74 -31.69
CA LYS A 2 -0.93 -51.18 -30.55
C LYS A 2 -0.18 -50.19 -29.62
N ARG A 3 1.15 -50.05 -29.76
CA ARG A 3 1.99 -49.19 -28.91
C ARG A 3 2.06 -47.74 -29.40
N ILE A 4 1.83 -47.50 -30.69
CA ILE A 4 1.92 -46.18 -31.32
C ILE A 4 0.65 -45.34 -31.02
N LEU A 5 -0.51 -46.00 -30.84
CA LEU A 5 -1.78 -45.32 -30.54
C LEU A 5 -1.85 -44.75 -29.11
N LYS A 6 -1.11 -45.32 -28.14
CA LYS A 6 -1.08 -44.84 -26.75
C LYS A 6 -0.24 -43.57 -26.56
N ILE A 7 0.76 -43.36 -27.41
CA ILE A 7 1.66 -42.21 -27.35
C ILE A 7 0.92 -40.93 -27.77
N SER A 8 -0.01 -41.04 -28.73
CA SER A 8 -0.79 -39.90 -29.23
C SER A 8 -1.83 -39.38 -28.23
N GLY A 9 -2.34 -40.22 -27.33
CA GLY A 9 -3.30 -39.80 -26.30
C GLY A 9 -2.66 -39.07 -25.11
N PHE A 10 -1.42 -39.44 -24.78
CA PHE A 10 -0.68 -38.84 -23.66
C PHE A 10 -0.17 -37.42 -24.00
N VAL A 11 0.18 -37.18 -25.26
CA VAL A 11 0.62 -35.87 -25.76
C VAL A 11 -0.52 -34.84 -25.80
N PHE A 12 -1.76 -35.29 -26.04
CA PHE A 12 -2.92 -34.40 -26.08
C PHE A 12 -3.35 -33.91 -24.69
N ALA A 13 -3.22 -34.76 -23.66
CA ALA A 13 -3.52 -34.41 -22.28
C ALA A 13 -2.49 -33.45 -21.66
N ALA A 14 -1.21 -33.59 -22.01
CA ALA A 14 -0.15 -32.69 -21.53
C ALA A 14 -0.28 -31.27 -22.09
N SER A 15 -0.74 -31.11 -23.34
CA SER A 15 -0.92 -29.80 -23.98
C SER A 15 -2.09 -29.00 -23.37
N ALA A 16 -3.15 -29.68 -22.95
CA ALA A 16 -4.32 -29.03 -22.32
C ALA A 16 -4.01 -28.44 -20.93
N VAL A 17 -3.09 -29.05 -20.18
CA VAL A 17 -2.67 -28.55 -18.85
C VAL A 17 -1.85 -27.27 -18.98
N ILE A 18 -1.01 -27.15 -20.01
CA ILE A 18 -0.17 -25.96 -20.23
C ILE A 18 -1.03 -24.75 -20.64
N VAL A 19 -2.08 -24.96 -21.43
CA VAL A 19 -3.04 -23.90 -21.80
C VAL A 19 -3.92 -23.46 -20.61
N GLY A 20 -4.28 -24.39 -19.73
CA GLY A 20 -5.05 -24.08 -18.52
C GLY A 20 -4.31 -23.20 -17.50
N ILE A 21 -2.99 -23.33 -17.40
CA ILE A 21 -2.17 -22.51 -16.49
C ILE A 21 -1.89 -21.12 -17.10
N ALA A 22 -1.78 -21.01 -18.43
CA ALA A 22 -1.59 -19.74 -19.12
C ALA A 22 -2.81 -18.80 -19.02
N GLY A 23 -4.01 -19.34 -18.83
CA GLY A 23 -5.23 -18.55 -18.65
C GLY A 23 -5.41 -17.93 -17.26
N CYS A 24 -4.67 -18.39 -16.24
CA CYS A 24 -4.74 -17.85 -14.88
C CYS A 24 -3.79 -16.65 -14.66
N GLY A 25 -2.99 -16.27 -15.66
CA GLY A 25 -2.02 -15.17 -15.58
C GLY A 25 -2.22 -14.03 -16.59
N SER A 26 -3.15 -14.16 -17.55
CA SER A 26 -3.35 -13.16 -18.60
C SER A 26 -4.45 -12.15 -18.25
N GLY A 27 -4.27 -11.46 -17.13
CA GLY A 27 -5.02 -10.25 -16.77
C GLY A 27 -4.24 -8.99 -17.11
N GLY A 28 -3.63 -8.93 -18.30
CA GLY A 28 -2.82 -7.79 -18.75
C GLY A 28 -3.66 -6.81 -19.55
N GLY A 29 -4.65 -6.18 -18.93
CA GLY A 29 -5.29 -4.99 -19.48
C GLY A 29 -4.30 -3.85 -19.46
N SER A 30 -3.96 -3.32 -20.63
CA SER A 30 -3.15 -2.12 -20.82
C SER A 30 -3.95 -0.85 -20.47
N ASP A 31 -4.38 -0.77 -19.22
CA ASP A 31 -4.72 0.49 -18.57
C ASP A 31 -3.54 0.85 -17.68
N SER A 32 -3.18 2.13 -17.61
CA SER A 32 -2.23 2.65 -16.63
C SER A 32 -2.83 2.67 -15.21
N ALA A 33 -3.63 1.65 -14.88
CA ALA A 33 -4.15 1.39 -13.56
C ALA A 33 -2.99 0.86 -12.72
N THR A 34 -2.35 1.76 -11.98
CA THR A 34 -1.40 1.39 -10.95
C THR A 34 -2.11 0.44 -10.00
N VAL A 35 -1.75 -0.85 -10.02
CA VAL A 35 -2.28 -1.83 -9.07
C VAL A 35 -1.72 -1.45 -7.70
N THR A 36 -2.47 -0.66 -6.94
CA THR A 36 -2.16 -0.40 -5.54
C THR A 36 -2.41 -1.68 -4.76
N VAL A 37 -1.33 -2.35 -4.35
CA VAL A 37 -1.40 -3.45 -3.39
C VAL A 37 -1.87 -2.86 -2.06
N GLN A 38 -2.79 -3.53 -1.37
CA GLN A 38 -3.34 -3.06 -0.10
C GLN A 38 -2.21 -2.71 0.87
N GLY A 39 -2.07 -1.43 1.21
CA GLY A 39 -1.01 -0.93 2.10
C GLY A 39 0.09 -0.11 1.40
N ASP A 40 0.29 -0.24 0.09
CA ASP A 40 1.28 0.55 -0.67
C ASP A 40 0.74 1.94 -1.09
N VAL A 41 -0.08 2.54 -0.22
CA VAL A 41 -0.57 3.91 -0.39
C VAL A 41 0.23 4.83 0.54
N PRO A 42 0.96 5.83 0.02
CA PRO A 42 1.67 6.78 0.85
C PRO A 42 0.69 7.69 1.58
N LEU A 43 1.07 8.11 2.79
CA LEU A 43 0.25 8.96 3.66
C LEU A 43 1.01 10.24 3.98
N ALA A 44 0.36 11.39 3.80
CA ALA A 44 0.79 12.66 4.37
C ALA A 44 -0.11 13.00 5.56
N TYR A 45 0.48 13.33 6.71
CA TYR A 45 -0.27 13.74 7.91
C TYR A 45 0.61 14.61 8.80
N VAL A 46 -0.04 15.38 9.66
CA VAL A 46 0.61 16.14 10.71
C VAL A 46 0.59 15.35 12.01
N LYS A 47 1.74 15.21 12.66
CA LYS A 47 1.85 14.59 13.99
C LYS A 47 1.97 15.67 15.05
N ARG A 48 1.06 15.64 16.03
CA ARG A 48 0.99 16.58 17.15
C ARG A 48 0.93 15.86 18.49
N PRO A 49 1.47 16.47 19.57
CA PRO A 49 1.20 16.00 20.91
C PRO A 49 -0.30 16.12 21.21
N ASN A 50 -0.84 15.21 22.01
CA ASN A 50 -2.24 15.23 22.42
C ASN A 50 -2.33 14.98 23.94
N SER A 51 -3.28 15.62 24.62
CA SER A 51 -3.56 15.34 26.03
C SER A 51 -4.26 13.99 26.18
N ILE A 52 -3.72 13.11 27.03
CA ILE A 52 -4.33 11.80 27.35
C ILE A 52 -5.64 11.96 28.17
N SER A 53 -5.85 13.14 28.77
CA SER A 53 -7.09 13.48 29.46
C SER A 53 -8.11 14.02 28.47
N MET A 54 -9.16 13.24 28.19
CA MET A 54 -10.26 13.61 27.31
C MET A 54 -11.49 14.00 28.13
N ASN A 55 -12.07 15.17 27.87
CA ASN A 55 -13.38 15.54 28.41
C ASN A 55 -14.46 15.23 27.34
N PRO A 56 -15.57 14.56 27.70
CA PRO A 56 -16.66 14.26 26.76
C PRO A 56 -17.21 15.46 25.97
N THR A 57 -17.08 16.69 26.48
CA THR A 57 -17.61 17.89 25.79
C THR A 57 -16.69 18.45 24.72
N ASN A 58 -15.37 18.20 24.75
CA ASN A 58 -14.42 18.78 23.80
C ASN A 58 -13.35 17.80 23.28
N GLY A 59 -13.41 16.52 23.66
CA GLY A 59 -12.47 15.50 23.23
C GLY A 59 -11.09 15.66 23.86
N ALA A 60 -10.07 15.24 23.10
CA ALA A 60 -8.66 15.35 23.48
C ALA A 60 -8.02 16.45 22.60
N PRO A 61 -7.85 17.68 23.13
CA PRO A 61 -7.28 18.77 22.36
C PRO A 61 -5.84 18.48 21.96
N SER A 62 -5.51 18.72 20.69
CA SER A 62 -4.13 18.66 20.21
C SER A 62 -3.31 19.82 20.79
N GLY A 63 -2.09 19.52 21.22
CA GLY A 63 -1.13 20.52 21.67
C GLY A 63 -0.56 21.33 20.50
N VAL A 64 0.15 22.40 20.87
CA VAL A 64 0.92 23.22 19.92
C VAL A 64 2.10 22.42 19.36
N GLY A 65 2.53 22.78 18.14
CA GLY A 65 3.70 22.18 17.51
C GLY A 65 3.39 20.89 16.77
N GLY A 66 3.16 20.99 15.46
CA GLY A 66 2.96 19.85 14.57
C GLY A 66 4.03 19.80 13.48
N ASP A 67 4.51 18.59 13.17
CA ASP A 67 5.38 18.39 12.01
C ASP A 67 4.61 17.67 10.90
N LEU A 68 4.89 18.03 9.64
CA LEU A 68 4.34 17.35 8.47
C LEU A 68 5.23 16.15 8.13
N LEU A 69 4.61 14.98 8.09
CA LEU A 69 5.31 13.73 7.80
C LEU A 69 4.70 13.02 6.60
N VAL A 70 5.58 12.35 5.87
CA VAL A 70 5.21 11.43 4.80
C VAL A 70 5.62 10.03 5.21
N ARG A 71 4.68 9.10 5.11
CA ARG A 71 4.93 7.67 5.28
C ARG A 71 4.77 6.97 3.93
N GLU A 72 5.75 6.14 3.57
CA GLU A 72 5.78 5.48 2.25
C GLU A 72 4.61 4.53 2.01
N LYS A 73 4.07 3.96 3.11
CA LYS A 73 3.01 2.97 3.09
C LYS A 73 2.00 3.26 4.20
N SER A 74 0.78 2.81 3.99
CA SER A 74 -0.30 2.82 4.96
C SER A 74 -0.13 1.71 5.99
N SER A 75 1.06 1.65 6.60
CA SER A 75 1.45 0.67 7.61
C SER A 75 2.15 1.37 8.76
N PRO A 76 1.82 1.07 10.03
CA PRO A 76 2.51 1.67 11.19
C PRO A 76 4.01 1.41 11.23
N SER A 77 4.48 0.32 10.61
CA SER A 77 5.90 -0.06 10.58
C SER A 77 6.68 0.51 9.39
N ALA A 78 6.02 1.26 8.50
CA ALA A 78 6.69 1.82 7.32
C ALA A 78 7.51 3.07 7.66
N THR A 79 8.57 3.29 6.89
CA THR A 79 9.48 4.43 7.03
C THR A 79 8.71 5.74 6.97
N GLU A 80 9.03 6.64 7.91
CA GLU A 80 8.40 7.93 8.09
C GLU A 80 9.45 9.04 7.93
N TYR A 81 9.14 10.04 7.10
CA TYR A 81 10.02 11.18 6.83
C TYR A 81 9.39 12.45 7.39
N ASN A 82 10.13 13.17 8.22
CA ASN A 82 9.72 14.49 8.71
C ASN A 82 10.19 15.57 7.74
N LEU A 83 9.25 16.17 7.01
CA LEU A 83 9.55 17.18 6.00
C LEU A 83 9.88 18.55 6.62
N THR A 84 9.33 18.81 7.81
CA THR A 84 9.43 20.11 8.48
C THR A 84 10.58 20.21 9.47
N ALA A 85 11.19 19.10 9.88
CA ALA A 85 12.25 19.06 10.88
C ALA A 85 13.38 20.07 10.66
N GLN A 86 13.80 20.27 9.41
CA GLN A 86 14.88 21.22 9.06
C GLN A 86 14.48 22.69 9.26
N PHE A 87 13.19 23.00 9.24
CA PHE A 87 12.67 24.36 9.38
C PHE A 87 12.21 24.64 10.81
N THR A 88 11.54 23.66 11.43
CA THR A 88 10.90 23.81 12.74
C THR A 88 11.84 23.50 13.90
N GLN A 89 13.02 22.93 13.63
CA GLN A 89 13.99 22.49 14.65
C GLN A 89 13.37 21.55 15.70
N GLY A 90 12.33 20.81 15.32
CA GLY A 90 11.59 19.90 16.20
C GLY A 90 10.51 20.56 17.06
N VAL A 91 10.23 21.85 16.88
CA VAL A 91 9.11 22.55 17.57
C VAL A 91 7.77 22.29 16.88
N GLY A 92 7.79 22.09 15.56
CA GLY A 92 6.59 21.96 14.72
C GLY A 92 5.91 23.31 14.40
N ASP A 93 5.42 23.45 13.16
CA ASP A 93 4.70 24.63 12.64
C ASP A 93 3.68 24.26 11.54
N ALA A 94 3.25 23.00 11.50
CA ALA A 94 2.24 22.51 10.56
C ALA A 94 0.91 22.23 11.29
N SER A 95 -0.20 22.67 10.69
CA SER A 95 -1.56 22.45 11.21
C SER A 95 -2.20 21.19 10.62
N ASP A 96 -2.19 21.08 9.29
CA ASP A 96 -2.77 19.99 8.51
C ASP A 96 -2.13 19.87 7.12
N PRO A 97 -2.28 18.72 6.44
CA PRO A 97 -1.91 18.57 5.04
C PRO A 97 -3.08 19.00 4.13
N GLU A 98 -3.25 20.29 3.93
CA GLU A 98 -4.29 20.85 3.04
C GLU A 98 -4.00 20.57 1.56
N VAL A 99 -5.06 20.42 0.76
CA VAL A 99 -5.05 20.25 -0.70
C VAL A 99 -5.91 21.28 -1.40
#